data_AF-A0A9X3WIT6-F1
#
_entry.id   AF-A0A9X3WIT6-F1
#
_cell.length_a   1.000
_cell.length_b   1.000
_cell.length_c   1.000
_cell.angle_alpha   90.00
_cell.angle_beta   90.00
_cell.angle_gamma   90.00
#
_symmetry.space_group_name_H-M   'P 1'
#
loop_
_entity.id
_entity.type
_entity.pdbx_description
1 polymer ?
#
loop_
_entity_poly.entity_id
_entity_poly.type
_entity_poly.pdbx_seq_one_letter_code
_entity_poly.pdbx_strand_id
1 'polypeptide(L)'
;MILLVNAIFISSLIFGLMLSIKHAFKAGVYSFCLLLINQVYEVIAPYFMDSIINNHEQLGMTMGELVSIFTLIPKTMEMIAIAILVIGLYKMWSNKKQT
;
A
#
# COMPACT_ATOMS: atom_id res chain seq x y z
N MET A 1 -13.07 1.24 -17.16
CA MET A 1 -13.22 2.13 -15.97
C MET A 1 -12.17 1.81 -14.91
N ILE A 2 -12.12 0.58 -14.39
CA ILE A 2 -11.17 0.15 -13.34
C ILE A 2 -9.69 0.37 -13.71
N LEU A 3 -9.29 0.03 -14.95
CA LEU A 3 -7.91 0.26 -15.43
C LEU A 3 -7.51 1.75 -15.43
N LEU A 4 -8.46 2.64 -15.71
CA LEU A 4 -8.22 4.07 -15.80
C LEU A 4 -8.04 4.68 -14.41
N VAL A 5 -8.85 4.23 -13.44
CA VAL A 5 -8.72 4.59 -12.03
C VAL A 5 -7.37 4.13 -11.46
N ASN A 6 -6.96 2.89 -11.72
CA ASN A 6 -5.66 2.38 -11.27
C ASN A 6 -4.49 3.14 -11.90
N ALA A 7 -4.56 3.49 -13.19
CA ALA A 7 -3.52 4.27 -13.84
C ALA A 7 -3.38 5.67 -13.23
N ILE A 8 -4.50 6.36 -12.98
CA ILE A 8 -4.51 7.66 -12.29
C ILE A 8 -3.90 7.52 -10.90
N PHE A 9 -4.29 6.50 -10.14
CA PHE A 9 -3.80 6.29 -8.79
C PHE A 9 -2.28 6.02 -8.75
N ILE A 10 -1.79 5.14 -9.64
CA ILE A 10 -0.35 4.87 -9.79
C ILE A 10 0.42 6.15 -10.15
N SER A 11 -0.07 6.93 -11.12
CA SER A 11 0.58 8.19 -11.49
C SER A 11 0.63 9.19 -10.32
N SER A 12 -0.43 9.24 -9.50
CA SER A 12 -0.47 10.07 -8.29
C SER A 12 0.54 9.61 -7.24
N LEU A 13 0.67 8.29 -7.01
CA LEU A 13 1.68 7.72 -6.11
C LEU A 13 3.11 8.01 -6.58
N ILE A 14 3.39 7.87 -7.88
CA ILE A 14 4.70 8.19 -8.47
C ILE A 14 5.01 9.68 -8.27
N PHE A 15 4.03 10.55 -8.51
CA PHE A 15 4.19 11.98 -8.31
C PHE A 15 4.45 12.33 -6.84
N GLY A 16 3.71 11.72 -5.91
CA GLY A 16 3.89 11.87 -4.46
C GLY A 16 5.26 11.38 -3.99
N LEU A 17 5.74 10.26 -4.54
CA LEU A 17 7.08 9.74 -4.28
C LEU A 17 8.16 10.71 -4.79
N MET A 18 8.03 11.18 -6.03
CA MET A 18 8.97 12.13 -6.63
C MET A 18 9.05 13.43 -5.83
N LEU A 19 7.91 13.95 -5.38
CA LEU A 19 7.83 15.14 -4.52
C LEU A 19 8.51 14.89 -3.16
N SER A 20 8.28 13.72 -2.56
CA SER A 20 8.87 13.35 -1.27
C SER A 20 10.39 13.22 -1.36
N ILE A 21 10.92 12.67 -2.46
CA ILE A 21 12.36 12.60 -2.72
C ILE A 21 12.94 14.02 -2.88
N LYS A 22 12.29 14.86 -3.70
CA LYS A 22 12.75 16.24 -3.97
C LYS A 22 12.84 17.10 -2.70
N HIS A 23 11.92 16.91 -1.76
CA HIS A 23 11.90 17.64 -0.48
C HIS A 23 12.58 16.90 0.67
N ALA A 24 13.30 15.80 0.40
CA ALA A 24 13.95 14.95 1.40
C ALA A 24 13.00 14.50 2.54
N PHE A 25 11.70 14.39 2.23
CA PHE A 25 10.67 13.99 3.18
C PHE A 25 10.68 12.47 3.36
N LYS A 26 11.58 12.00 4.23
CA LYS A 26 11.82 10.55 4.47
C LYS A 26 10.54 9.77 4.75
N ALA A 27 9.64 10.30 5.59
CA ALA A 27 8.38 9.63 5.92
C ALA A 27 7.46 9.46 4.70
N GLY A 28 7.41 10.47 3.83
CA GLY A 28 6.69 10.37 2.55
C GLY A 28 7.29 9.33 1.63
N VAL A 29 8.62 9.28 1.52
CA VAL A 29 9.30 8.25 0.71
C VAL A 29 8.91 6.84 1.18
N TYR A 30 8.97 6.58 2.48
CA TYR A 30 8.57 5.27 3.03
C TYR A 30 7.09 4.99 2.79
N SER A 31 6.20 5.95 3.08
CA SER A 31 4.76 5.77 2.87
C SER A 31 4.39 5.50 1.41
N PHE A 32 4.88 6.32 0.47
CA PHE A 32 4.54 6.15 -0.94
C PHE A 32 5.15 4.88 -1.53
N CYS A 33 6.33 4.46 -1.07
CA CYS A 33 6.91 3.18 -1.44
C CYS A 33 6.03 2.01 -0.96
N LEU A 34 5.53 2.08 0.28
CA LEU A 34 4.65 1.06 0.88
C LEU A 34 3.31 0.97 0.12
N LEU A 35 2.74 2.11 -0.27
CA LEU A 35 1.53 2.18 -1.10
C LEU A 35 1.76 1.63 -2.51
N LEU A 36 2.93 1.86 -3.11
CA LEU A 36 3.26 1.26 -4.42
C LEU A 36 3.37 -0.26 -4.34
N ILE A 37 3.99 -0.79 -3.29
CA ILE A 37 4.03 -2.25 -3.06
C ILE A 37 2.61 -2.79 -2.90
N ASN A 38 1.74 -2.08 -2.18
CA ASN A 38 0.35 -2.46 -2.02
C ASN A 38 -0.40 -2.53 -3.36
N GLN A 39 -0.18 -1.54 -4.23
CA GLN A 39 -0.77 -1.51 -5.57
C GLN A 39 -0.29 -2.68 -6.44
N VAL A 40 1.00 -3.02 -6.35
CA VAL A 40 1.58 -4.17 -7.05
C VAL A 40 0.99 -5.47 -6.51
N TYR A 41 0.81 -5.57 -5.18
CA TYR A 41 0.19 -6.73 -4.55
C TYR A 41 -1.22 -6.98 -5.09
N GLU A 42 -2.07 -5.96 -5.25
CA GLU A 42 -3.42 -6.13 -5.82
C GLU A 42 -3.41 -6.75 -7.24
N VAL A 43 -2.39 -6.43 -8.04
CA VAL A 43 -2.25 -6.97 -9.40
C VAL A 43 -1.78 -8.42 -9.38
N ILE A 44 -0.88 -8.79 -8.46
CA ILE A 44 -0.29 -10.14 -8.42
C ILE A 44 -1.11 -11.10 -7.54
N ALA A 45 -1.82 -10.60 -6.53
CA ALA A 45 -2.66 -11.38 -5.61
C ALA A 45 -3.57 -12.41 -6.30
N PRO A 46 -4.34 -12.10 -7.36
CA PRO A 46 -5.18 -13.09 -8.02
C PRO A 46 -4.39 -14.27 -8.60
N TYR A 47 -3.19 -14.05 -9.13
CA TYR A 47 -2.33 -15.12 -9.64
C TYR A 47 -1.84 -16.06 -8.53
N PHE A 48 -1.51 -15.51 -7.36
CA PHE A 48 -1.18 -16.31 -6.18
C PHE A 48 -2.39 -17.04 -5.62
N MET A 49 -3.55 -16.39 -5.62
CA MET A 49 -4.81 -16.98 -5.15
C MET A 49 -5.22 -18.17 -6.01
N ASP A 50 -5.17 -18.08 -7.33
CA ASP A 50 -5.49 -19.20 -8.22
C ASP A 50 -4.57 -20.41 -7.94
N SER A 51 -3.27 -20.17 -7.73
CA SER A 51 -2.31 -21.21 -7.39
C SER A 51 -2.60 -21.89 -6.05
N ILE A 52 -2.98 -21.10 -5.03
CA ILE A 52 -3.29 -21.59 -3.69
C ILE A 52 -4.65 -22.30 -3.67
N ILE A 53 -5.63 -21.81 -4.43
CA ILE A 53 -6.96 -22.40 -4.54
C ILE A 53 -6.88 -23.80 -5.16
N ASN A 54 -6.04 -23.98 -6.17
CA ASN A 54 -5.81 -25.29 -6.79
C ASN A 54 -5.12 -26.29 -5.85
N ASN A 55 -4.49 -25.83 -4.75
CA ASN A 55 -3.82 -26.66 -3.75
C ASN A 55 -4.52 -26.62 -2.37
N HIS A 56 -5.77 -26.14 -2.29
CA HIS A 56 -6.40 -25.76 -1.02
C HIS A 56 -6.55 -26.88 0.03
N GLU A 57 -6.54 -28.16 -0.39
CA GLU A 57 -6.65 -29.31 0.52
C GLU A 57 -5.49 -29.37 1.52
N GLN A 58 -4.33 -28.78 1.21
CA GLN A 58 -3.13 -28.87 2.04
C GLN A 58 -3.09 -27.86 3.20
N LEU A 59 -3.96 -26.85 3.22
CA LEU A 59 -3.86 -25.72 4.16
C LEU A 59 -4.78 -25.84 5.39
N GLY A 60 -5.75 -26.76 5.39
CA GLY A 60 -6.67 -26.96 6.52
C GLY A 60 -7.53 -25.74 6.88
N MET A 61 -7.56 -24.70 6.03
CA MET A 61 -8.36 -23.49 6.18
C MET A 61 -9.56 -23.51 5.24
N THR A 62 -10.65 -22.86 5.65
CA THR A 62 -11.78 -22.62 4.76
C THR A 62 -11.43 -21.57 3.70
N MET A 63 -12.06 -21.61 2.53
CA MET A 63 -11.86 -20.58 1.52
C MET A 63 -12.21 -19.17 2.01
N GLY A 64 -13.22 -19.05 2.87
CA GLY A 64 -13.59 -17.76 3.46
C GLY A 64 -12.48 -17.17 4.33
N GLU A 65 -11.82 -17.99 5.14
CA GLU A 65 -10.69 -17.56 5.97
C GLU A 65 -9.48 -17.16 5.12
N LEU A 66 -9.19 -17.94 4.07
CA LEU A 66 -8.09 -17.65 3.16
C LEU A 66 -8.30 -16.31 2.44
N VAL A 67 -9.48 -16.11 1.86
CA VAL A 67 -9.83 -14.84 1.19
C VAL A 67 -9.79 -13.66 2.18
N SER A 68 -10.25 -13.85 3.42
CA SER A 68 -10.19 -12.83 4.47
C SER A 68 -8.76 -12.39 4.77
N ILE A 69 -7.82 -13.34 4.95
CA ILE A 69 -6.41 -13.02 5.24
C ILE A 69 -5.78 -12.25 4.08
N PHE A 70 -5.96 -12.73 2.85
CA PHE A 70 -5.41 -12.09 1.65
C PHE A 70 -5.97 -10.68 1.40
N THR A 71 -7.21 -10.40 1.84
CA THR A 71 -7.80 -9.06 1.74
C THR A 71 -7.44 -8.15 2.93
N LEU A 72 -7.12 -8.72 4.09
CA LEU A 72 -6.73 -7.96 5.29
C LEU A 72 -5.31 -7.39 5.20
N ILE A 73 -4.37 -8.15 4.63
CA ILE A 73 -2.97 -7.76 4.46
C ILE A 73 -2.82 -6.40 3.75
N PRO A 74 -3.37 -6.21 2.52
CA PRO A 74 -3.19 -4.96 1.79
C PRO A 74 -3.84 -3.76 2.50
N LYS A 75 -5.03 -3.95 3.10
CA LYS A 75 -5.72 -2.90 3.88
C LYS A 75 -4.92 -2.46 5.09
N THR A 76 -4.31 -3.40 5.80
CA THR A 76 -3.50 -3.10 6.98
C THR A 76 -2.22 -2.36 6.59
N MET A 77 -1.57 -2.78 5.50
CA MET A 77 -0.41 -2.07 4.95
C MET A 77 -0.75 -0.64 4.53
N GLU A 78 -1.87 -0.43 3.85
CA GLU A 78 -2.35 0.90 3.47
C GLU A 78 -2.53 1.80 4.68
N MET A 79 -3.21 1.30 5.72
CA MET A 79 -3.41 2.04 6.97
C MET A 79 -2.08 2.45 7.62
N ILE A 80 -1.11 1.53 7.66
CA ILE A 80 0.23 1.82 8.20
C ILE A 80 0.93 2.88 7.36
N ALA A 81 0.85 2.80 6.03
CA ALA A 81 1.45 3.78 5.14
C ALA A 81 0.88 5.18 5.39
N ILE A 82 -0.45 5.30 5.43
CA ILE A 82 -1.13 6.58 5.70
C ILE A 82 -0.76 7.11 7.09
N ALA A 83 -0.68 6.25 8.12
CA ALA A 83 -0.26 6.67 9.45
C ALA A 83 1.16 7.26 9.45
N ILE A 84 2.12 6.62 8.76
CA ILE A 84 3.48 7.13 8.60
C ILE A 84 3.48 8.50 7.89
N LEU A 85 2.68 8.65 6.83
CA LEU A 85 2.55 9.91 6.09
C LEU A 85 2.05 11.04 7.00
N VAL A 86 0.97 10.80 7.73
CA VAL A 86 0.33 11.78 8.63
C VAL A 86 1.29 12.18 9.75
N ILE A 87 1.94 11.22 10.40
CA ILE A 87 2.93 11.48 11.46
C ILE A 87 4.10 12.30 10.90
N GLY A 88 4.58 11.95 9.69
CA GLY A 88 5.64 12.69 9.02
C GLY A 88 5.26 14.15 8.74
N LEU A 89 4.06 14.39 8.22
CA LEU A 89 3.54 15.73 7.96
C LEU A 89 3.37 16.54 9.24
N TYR A 90 2.83 15.93 10.30
CA TYR A 90 2.67 16.56 11.61
C TYR A 90 4.02 16.99 12.19
N LYS A 91 5.04 16.12 12.13
CA LYS A 91 6.39 16.43 12.60
C LYS A 91 7.02 17.59 11.81
N MET A 92 6.84 17.60 10.49
CA MET A 92 7.33 18.68 9.63
C MET A 92 6.65 20.02 9.98
N TRP A 93 5.34 20.02 10.18
CA TRP A 93 4.59 21.21 10.59
C TRP A 93 5.02 21.74 11.96
N SER A 94 5.17 20.84 12.93
CA SER A 94 5.60 21.20 14.29
C SER A 94 6.99 21.82 14.32
N ASN A 95 7.94 21.25 13.57
CA ASN A 95 9.30 21.80 13.48
C ASN A 95 9.31 23.20 12.85
N LYS A 96 8.44 23.45 11.86
CA LYS A 96 8.34 24.76 11.19
C LYS A 96 7.74 25.85 12.10
N LYS A 97 7.04 25.48 13.18
CA LYS A 97 6.51 26.43 14.18
C LYS A 97 7.54 26.85 15.23
N GLN A 98 8.67 26.14 15.34
CA GLN A 98 9.71 26.40 16.35
C GLN A 98 10.93 27.18 15.81
N THR A 99 10.95 27.47 14.51
CA THR A 99 11.94 28.33 13.82
C THR A 99 11.25 29.58 13.31
#